data_AF-A0A9P8K4K1-F1
#
_entry.id   AF-A0A9P8K4K1-F1
#
_cell.length_a   1.000
_cell.length_b   1.000
_cell.length_c   1.000
_cell.angle_alpha   90.00
_cell.angle_beta   90.00
_cell.angle_gamma   90.00
#
_symmetry.space_group_name_H-M   'P 1'
#
loop_
_entity.id
_entity.type
_entity.pdbx_description
1 polymer ?
#
loop_
_entity_poly.entity_id
_entity_poly.type
_entity_poly.pdbx_seq_one_letter_code
_entity_poly.pdbx_strand_id
1 'polypeptide(L)'
;MAHPRQSALQDFRFHQRAIHDAINGVRIPDYLGLELVQLCVVAGIRRNAGFGHELRGLTPRFTRALNAQAIMYNRDIPDMNDPEDFPYCIWYPSTPDRDTCRKLISKYPWTKYQVGRVCAVANYDDLYKELDILPEVGIADEARENGSEAIYSAIVKQPVKYAVFNDYSNSLVLENPPISLMNGNTCVTALLESKQSFKRPKAKSTLESDLNGFEGRLYDICEDMSVDVKRSEPRSVDQSVVLPLLYSPLPADLPTVDKDVLILSAAYHGNIDRYMRLRRPQKIKGELACLIRGIYHDPLFAKFWSLQPAAEINNFRIRRAINARFIMTNDLSRITPTTPVRELPYCIWFPQPAYPDVYGEIVRLRPEMKLQAARACIVANYQSTFEKIDPPHDSALVREAKESPNPFFLKYLQAKEAQGDATGENHESASWKFFTIKHAFKPSTPTILGELDASSIETMQSWIYDGVDADMSAVQVSICTPEEVKQSGISDVMLRYSSTE
;
A
#
# COMPACT_ATOMS: atom_id res chain seq x y z
N MET A 1 43.09 -2.72 -4.77
CA MET A 1 43.38 -1.89 -3.59
C MET A 1 42.06 -1.51 -2.97
N ALA A 2 41.93 -1.50 -1.63
CA ALA A 2 40.70 -1.04 -0.97
C ALA A 2 40.51 0.47 -1.20
N HIS A 3 39.27 0.92 -1.35
CA HIS A 3 38.96 2.34 -1.57
C HIS A 3 39.44 3.19 -0.37
N PRO A 4 40.02 4.39 -0.56
CA PRO A 4 40.59 5.20 0.53
C PRO A 4 39.61 5.53 1.67
N ARG A 5 38.31 5.56 1.36
CA ARG A 5 37.22 5.85 2.31
C ARG A 5 36.50 4.60 2.85
N GLN A 6 37.06 3.40 2.69
CA GLN A 6 36.40 2.15 3.14
C GLN A 6 36.05 2.17 4.63
N SER A 7 36.90 2.75 5.48
CA SER A 7 36.67 2.84 6.93
C SER A 7 35.49 3.74 7.30
N ALA A 8 35.12 4.72 6.46
CA ALA A 8 33.99 5.60 6.71
C ALA A 8 32.66 4.83 6.74
N LEU A 9 32.55 3.72 6.00
CA LEU A 9 31.36 2.86 5.99
C LEU A 9 31.13 2.12 7.31
N GLN A 10 32.10 2.11 8.23
CA GLN A 10 32.00 1.49 9.56
C GLN A 10 31.72 2.52 10.67
N ASP A 11 31.60 3.80 10.33
CA ASP A 11 31.33 4.88 11.28
C ASP A 11 29.86 5.32 11.21
N PHE A 12 29.11 5.02 12.27
CA PHE A 12 27.65 5.22 12.38
C PHE A 12 27.26 6.52 13.11
N ARG A 13 28.15 7.53 13.13
CA ARG A 13 27.84 8.84 13.73
C ARG A 13 26.71 9.56 12.97
N PHE A 14 25.99 10.40 13.70
CA PHE A 14 24.96 11.29 13.16
C PHE A 14 25.25 12.72 13.61
N HIS A 15 25.50 13.63 12.65
CA HIS A 15 25.51 15.07 12.90
C HIS A 15 24.66 15.80 11.87
N GLN A 16 23.62 16.48 12.33
CA GLN A 16 22.64 17.17 11.48
C GLN A 16 23.31 18.09 10.45
N ARG A 17 24.29 18.91 10.88
CA ARG A 17 24.97 19.87 10.00
C ARG A 17 25.72 19.19 8.85
N ALA A 18 26.48 18.14 9.13
CA ALA A 18 27.23 17.44 8.09
C ALA A 18 26.29 16.75 7.08
N ILE A 19 25.13 16.27 7.52
CA ILE A 19 24.11 15.69 6.64
C ILE A 19 23.46 16.77 5.77
N HIS A 20 23.18 17.95 6.34
CA HIS A 20 22.72 19.12 5.58
C HIS A 20 23.77 19.57 4.56
N ASP A 21 25.06 19.57 4.92
CA ASP A 21 26.14 19.91 3.99
C ASP A 21 26.22 18.86 2.87
N ALA A 22 26.06 17.56 3.19
CA ALA A 22 26.10 16.47 2.22
C ALA A 22 24.97 16.57 1.19
N ILE A 23 23.74 16.77 1.65
CA ILE A 23 22.56 16.79 0.77
C ILE A 23 22.51 18.01 -0.14
N ASN A 24 23.13 19.11 0.28
CA ASN A 24 23.31 20.32 -0.52
C ASN A 24 24.60 20.29 -1.36
N GLY A 25 25.34 19.18 -1.39
CA GLY A 25 26.58 19.05 -2.17
C GLY A 25 27.74 19.93 -1.72
N VAL A 26 27.75 20.34 -0.44
CA VAL A 26 28.78 21.23 0.14
C VAL A 26 29.98 20.43 0.64
N ARG A 27 29.75 19.35 1.39
CA ARG A 27 30.83 18.53 1.96
C ARG A 27 30.41 17.08 2.15
N ILE A 28 31.29 16.15 1.82
CA ILE A 28 31.11 14.73 2.10
C ILE A 28 31.46 14.44 3.57
N PRO A 29 30.56 13.82 4.35
CA PRO A 29 30.85 13.44 5.73
C PRO A 29 31.99 12.42 5.83
N ASP A 30 32.81 12.53 6.89
CA ASP A 30 33.92 11.60 7.15
C ASP A 30 33.44 10.21 7.65
N TYR A 31 32.12 10.04 7.77
CA TYR A 31 31.42 8.84 8.24
C TYR A 31 30.23 8.56 7.34
N LEU A 32 30.03 7.31 6.96
CA LEU A 32 29.08 6.86 5.95
C LEU A 32 28.36 5.55 6.37
N GLY A 33 28.48 5.12 7.63
CA GLY A 33 27.91 3.85 8.09
C GLY A 33 26.39 3.85 8.20
N LEU A 34 25.78 5.01 8.46
CA LEU A 34 24.31 5.12 8.45
C LEU A 34 23.78 5.21 7.01
N GLU A 35 22.80 4.37 6.67
CA GLU A 35 22.14 4.42 5.36
C GLU A 35 21.57 5.81 5.06
N LEU A 36 20.92 6.46 6.04
CA LEU A 36 20.44 7.83 5.89
C LEU A 36 21.54 8.81 5.41
N VAL A 37 22.77 8.67 5.93
CA VAL A 37 23.88 9.53 5.51
C VAL A 37 24.25 9.25 4.06
N GLN A 38 24.27 7.98 3.65
CA GLN A 38 24.53 7.60 2.26
C GLN A 38 23.44 8.13 1.32
N LEU A 39 22.16 8.03 1.68
CA LEU A 39 21.04 8.57 0.90
C LEU A 39 21.17 10.09 0.71
N CYS A 40 21.50 10.83 1.77
CA CYS A 40 21.76 12.27 1.68
C CYS A 40 22.96 12.59 0.78
N VAL A 41 24.03 11.79 0.81
CA VAL A 41 25.16 11.94 -0.10
C VAL A 41 24.75 11.66 -1.55
N VAL A 42 23.93 10.63 -1.81
CA VAL A 42 23.41 10.34 -3.16
C VAL A 42 22.56 11.50 -3.68
N ALA A 43 21.64 12.02 -2.87
CA ALA A 43 20.86 13.21 -3.21
C ALA A 43 21.78 14.41 -3.55
N GLY A 44 22.82 14.63 -2.74
CA GLY A 44 23.84 15.66 -2.98
C GLY A 44 24.58 15.47 -4.30
N ILE A 45 25.01 14.23 -4.60
CA ILE A 45 25.64 13.87 -5.88
C ILE A 45 24.68 14.21 -7.02
N ARG A 46 23.47 13.68 -7.02
CA ARG A 46 22.55 13.85 -8.16
C ARG A 46 22.23 15.31 -8.48
N ARG A 47 22.24 16.22 -7.49
CA ARG A 47 21.82 17.62 -7.62
C ARG A 47 22.97 18.61 -7.88
N ASN A 48 24.22 18.24 -7.59
CA ASN A 48 25.34 19.19 -7.60
C ASN A 48 26.47 18.68 -8.48
N ALA A 49 26.60 19.22 -9.70
CA ALA A 49 27.62 18.79 -10.65
C ALA A 49 29.04 18.81 -10.03
N GLY A 50 29.72 17.66 -10.06
CA GLY A 50 31.10 17.53 -9.59
C GLY A 50 31.25 17.13 -8.12
N PHE A 51 30.17 17.22 -7.34
CA PHE A 51 30.18 16.74 -5.96
C PHE A 51 30.31 15.21 -5.91
N GLY A 52 31.11 14.70 -4.96
CA GLY A 52 31.18 13.28 -4.64
C GLY A 52 32.12 12.44 -5.51
N HIS A 53 32.88 13.02 -6.44
CA HIS A 53 33.71 12.26 -7.39
C HIS A 53 34.68 11.28 -6.70
N GLU A 54 35.21 11.66 -5.56
CA GLU A 54 36.09 10.84 -4.70
C GLU A 54 35.42 9.60 -4.07
N LEU A 55 34.11 9.41 -4.25
CA LEU A 55 33.35 8.24 -3.78
C LEU A 55 33.19 7.16 -4.85
N ARG A 56 33.66 7.41 -6.08
CA ARG A 56 33.57 6.46 -7.18
C ARG A 56 34.25 5.13 -6.82
N GLY A 57 33.51 4.03 -6.92
CA GLY A 57 34.00 2.70 -6.57
C GLY A 57 33.99 2.37 -5.08
N LEU A 58 33.51 3.26 -4.20
CA LEU A 58 33.33 2.96 -2.78
C LEU A 58 32.12 2.03 -2.54
N THR A 59 30.99 2.35 -3.16
CA THR A 59 29.79 1.50 -3.20
C THR A 59 29.14 1.58 -4.58
N PRO A 60 28.42 0.52 -5.03
CA PRO A 60 27.67 0.58 -6.28
C PRO A 60 26.70 1.77 -6.35
N ARG A 61 25.99 2.05 -5.25
CA ARG A 61 25.05 3.18 -5.13
C ARG A 61 25.71 4.53 -5.44
N PHE A 62 26.90 4.80 -4.89
CA PHE A 62 27.62 6.05 -5.18
C PHE A 62 28.13 6.09 -6.62
N THR A 63 28.64 4.97 -7.14
CA THR A 63 29.10 4.89 -8.54
C THR A 63 27.96 5.17 -9.51
N ARG A 64 26.76 4.58 -9.32
CA ARG A 64 25.58 4.87 -10.15
C ARG A 64 25.13 6.31 -10.04
N ALA A 65 25.08 6.88 -8.83
CA ALA A 65 24.71 8.28 -8.63
C ALA A 65 25.66 9.22 -9.40
N LEU A 66 26.96 8.93 -9.38
CA LEU A 66 27.98 9.69 -10.12
C LEU A 66 27.84 9.50 -11.64
N ASN A 67 27.54 8.29 -12.10
CA ASN A 67 27.31 8.01 -13.53
C ASN A 67 26.05 8.71 -14.04
N ALA A 68 24.96 8.69 -13.27
CA ALA A 68 23.76 9.45 -13.58
C ALA A 68 24.09 10.95 -13.67
N GLN A 69 24.81 11.49 -12.69
CA GLN A 69 25.21 12.90 -12.66
C GLN A 69 26.15 13.29 -13.82
N ALA A 70 27.00 12.39 -14.30
CA ALA A 70 27.83 12.66 -15.49
C ALA A 70 26.97 12.81 -16.75
N ILE A 71 26.05 11.87 -16.94
CA ILE A 71 25.11 11.83 -18.07
C ILE A 71 24.17 13.05 -18.03
N MET A 72 23.44 13.25 -16.93
CA MET A 72 22.42 14.31 -16.77
C MET A 72 22.93 15.74 -16.96
N TYR A 73 24.22 15.96 -16.71
CA TYR A 73 24.87 17.28 -16.84
C TYR A 73 25.77 17.38 -18.08
N ASN A 74 25.60 16.47 -19.06
CA ASN A 74 26.27 16.51 -20.38
C ASN A 74 27.81 16.60 -20.30
N ARG A 75 28.44 16.00 -19.27
CA ARG A 75 29.91 16.10 -19.10
C ARG A 75 30.64 15.05 -19.92
N ASP A 76 30.32 13.80 -19.67
CA ASP A 76 30.95 12.63 -20.28
C ASP A 76 30.01 11.42 -20.22
N ILE A 77 30.24 10.45 -21.10
CA ILE A 77 29.62 9.12 -21.00
C ILE A 77 30.60 8.22 -20.25
N PRO A 78 30.34 7.89 -18.96
CA PRO A 78 31.27 7.13 -18.15
C PRO A 78 31.56 5.75 -18.75
N ASP A 79 32.71 5.18 -18.41
CA ASP A 79 32.99 3.76 -18.65
C ASP A 79 32.26 2.92 -17.59
N MET A 80 31.08 2.42 -17.97
CA MET A 80 30.26 1.50 -17.18
C MET A 80 30.54 0.08 -17.66
N ASN A 81 31.25 -0.70 -16.85
CA ASN A 81 31.76 -2.02 -17.23
C ASN A 81 30.99 -3.15 -16.53
N ASP A 82 30.43 -2.88 -15.35
CA ASP A 82 29.60 -3.82 -14.60
C ASP A 82 28.12 -3.42 -14.69
N PRO A 83 27.16 -4.36 -14.72
CA PRO A 83 25.74 -4.07 -14.58
C PRO A 83 25.40 -3.12 -13.42
N GLU A 84 26.13 -3.22 -12.30
CA GLU A 84 25.97 -2.37 -11.12
C GLU A 84 26.45 -0.93 -11.32
N ASP A 85 27.17 -0.61 -12.42
CA ASP A 85 27.58 0.75 -12.76
C ASP A 85 26.45 1.57 -13.43
N PHE A 86 25.44 0.90 -13.99
CA PHE A 86 24.42 1.55 -14.81
C PHE A 86 23.34 2.19 -13.93
N PRO A 87 23.17 3.52 -13.98
CA PRO A 87 22.08 4.17 -13.30
C PRO A 87 20.74 3.84 -13.97
N TYR A 88 19.72 3.58 -13.16
CA TYR A 88 18.36 3.37 -13.65
C TYR A 88 17.71 4.68 -14.11
N CYS A 89 17.76 5.71 -13.26
CA CYS A 89 17.23 7.04 -13.59
C CYS A 89 18.35 8.00 -14.04
N ILE A 90 18.27 8.45 -15.29
CA ILE A 90 19.22 9.40 -15.94
C ILE A 90 18.56 10.68 -16.44
N TRP A 91 17.34 10.99 -15.98
CA TRP A 91 16.54 12.13 -16.44
C TRP A 91 16.12 13.09 -15.31
N TYR A 92 16.55 12.83 -14.07
CA TYR A 92 16.18 13.64 -12.90
C TYR A 92 17.35 13.81 -11.93
N PRO A 93 17.68 15.04 -11.47
CA PRO A 93 16.86 16.26 -11.57
C PRO A 93 17.06 17.09 -12.84
N SER A 94 17.98 16.69 -13.72
CA SER A 94 18.25 17.35 -14.99
C SER A 94 18.21 16.32 -16.11
N THR A 95 17.74 16.72 -17.29
CA THR A 95 17.72 15.87 -18.47
C THR A 95 18.98 16.09 -19.31
N PRO A 96 19.65 15.03 -19.79
CA PRO A 96 20.73 15.18 -20.75
C PRO A 96 20.23 15.79 -22.07
N ASP A 97 21.13 16.40 -22.83
CA ASP A 97 20.86 16.87 -24.18
C ASP A 97 20.81 15.73 -25.21
N ARG A 98 20.30 16.03 -26.41
CA ARG A 98 20.14 15.04 -27.49
C ARG A 98 21.47 14.40 -27.89
N ASP A 99 22.56 15.17 -27.93
CA ASP A 99 23.86 14.67 -28.35
C ASP A 99 24.46 13.70 -27.33
N THR A 100 24.30 14.00 -26.05
CA THR A 100 24.66 13.13 -24.93
C THR A 100 23.85 11.85 -24.98
N CYS A 101 22.55 11.93 -25.26
CA CYS A 101 21.69 10.75 -25.45
C CYS A 101 22.16 9.88 -26.62
N ARG A 102 22.47 10.48 -27.79
CA ARG A 102 22.98 9.73 -28.96
C ARG A 102 24.34 9.09 -28.68
N LYS A 103 25.24 9.78 -27.98
CA LYS A 103 26.54 9.21 -27.53
C LYS A 103 26.34 8.04 -26.56
N LEU A 104 25.39 8.17 -25.63
CA LEU A 104 25.07 7.13 -24.66
C LEU A 104 24.58 5.86 -25.37
N ILE A 105 23.64 5.99 -26.32
CA ILE A 105 23.13 4.85 -27.11
C ILE A 105 24.22 4.26 -27.98
N SER A 106 25.05 5.09 -28.63
CA SER A 106 26.15 4.60 -29.47
C SER A 106 27.14 3.75 -28.68
N LYS A 107 27.36 4.06 -27.40
CA LYS A 107 28.27 3.30 -26.53
C LYS A 107 27.56 2.11 -25.85
N TYR A 108 26.31 2.30 -25.46
CA TYR A 108 25.49 1.34 -24.71
C TYR A 108 24.08 1.21 -25.31
N PRO A 109 23.90 0.46 -26.41
CA PRO A 109 22.65 0.44 -27.18
C PRO A 109 21.40 0.03 -26.39
N TRP A 110 21.55 -0.81 -25.35
CA TRP A 110 20.44 -1.24 -24.49
C TRP A 110 19.84 -0.11 -23.64
N THR A 111 20.52 1.03 -23.52
CA THR A 111 20.04 2.21 -22.77
C THR A 111 18.96 3.00 -23.51
N LYS A 112 18.55 2.56 -24.72
CA LYS A 112 17.54 3.22 -25.54
C LYS A 112 16.20 3.44 -24.81
N TYR A 113 15.81 2.57 -23.89
CA TYR A 113 14.60 2.77 -23.10
C TYR A 113 14.75 3.90 -22.07
N GLN A 114 15.88 3.98 -21.36
CA GLN A 114 16.18 5.11 -20.47
C GLN A 114 16.22 6.42 -21.26
N VAL A 115 16.83 6.43 -22.44
CA VAL A 115 16.80 7.61 -23.33
C VAL A 115 15.37 7.90 -23.82
N GLY A 116 14.55 6.89 -24.08
CA GLY A 116 13.13 7.07 -24.38
C GLY A 116 12.38 7.80 -23.27
N ARG A 117 12.68 7.48 -22.00
CA ARG A 117 12.12 8.20 -20.86
C ARG A 117 12.70 9.62 -20.70
N VAL A 118 13.98 9.83 -21.01
CA VAL A 118 14.53 11.20 -21.16
C VAL A 118 13.73 11.98 -22.21
N CYS A 119 13.43 11.39 -23.37
CA CYS A 119 12.68 12.05 -24.43
C CYS A 119 11.27 12.43 -23.98
N ALA A 120 10.61 11.57 -23.17
CA ALA A 120 9.31 11.86 -22.58
C ALA A 120 9.35 13.03 -21.59
N VAL A 121 10.41 13.17 -20.79
CA VAL A 121 10.58 14.30 -19.86
C VAL A 121 10.95 15.58 -20.60
N ALA A 122 11.89 15.52 -21.55
CA ALA A 122 12.46 16.68 -22.23
C ALA A 122 11.72 17.08 -23.54
N ASN A 123 10.65 16.37 -23.89
CA ASN A 123 9.91 16.53 -25.14
C ASN A 123 10.78 16.45 -26.41
N TYR A 124 11.65 15.43 -26.48
CA TYR A 124 12.50 15.15 -27.64
C TYR A 124 11.82 14.15 -28.58
N ASP A 125 10.72 14.56 -29.23
CA ASP A 125 9.90 13.68 -30.07
C ASP A 125 10.65 13.17 -31.32
N ASP A 126 11.58 13.97 -31.84
CA ASP A 126 12.46 13.63 -32.94
C ASP A 126 13.38 12.47 -32.57
N LEU A 127 14.11 12.62 -31.44
CA LEU A 127 15.01 11.58 -30.93
C LEU A 127 14.23 10.34 -30.53
N TYR A 128 13.05 10.47 -29.91
CA TYR A 128 12.22 9.32 -29.53
C TYR A 128 11.90 8.41 -30.73
N LYS A 129 11.57 9.01 -31.89
CA LYS A 129 11.29 8.26 -33.12
C LYS A 129 12.53 7.52 -33.66
N GLU A 130 13.73 8.07 -33.45
CA GLU A 130 14.99 7.42 -33.84
C GLU A 130 15.29 6.15 -33.02
N LEU A 131 14.74 6.02 -31.81
CA LEU A 131 15.08 4.93 -30.88
C LEU A 131 14.55 3.56 -31.32
N ASP A 132 13.49 3.53 -32.12
CA ASP A 132 12.78 2.31 -32.57
C ASP A 132 12.59 1.32 -31.41
N ILE A 133 11.89 1.79 -30.37
CA ILE A 133 11.56 1.01 -29.17
C ILE A 133 10.08 0.63 -29.17
N LEU A 134 9.77 -0.45 -28.43
CA LEU A 134 8.39 -0.87 -28.24
C LEU A 134 7.57 0.23 -27.56
N PRO A 135 6.24 0.31 -27.82
CA PRO A 135 5.34 1.24 -27.14
C PRO A 135 5.29 0.94 -25.64
N GLU A 136 6.07 1.69 -24.88
CA GLU A 136 6.35 1.41 -23.47
C GLU A 136 5.47 2.27 -22.55
N VAL A 137 4.80 1.63 -21.58
CA VAL A 137 3.77 2.28 -20.75
C VAL A 137 4.33 3.33 -19.79
N GLY A 138 5.53 3.13 -19.24
CA GLY A 138 6.18 4.09 -18.36
C GLY A 138 6.63 5.35 -19.07
N ILE A 139 7.10 5.23 -20.32
CA ILE A 139 7.38 6.38 -21.19
C ILE A 139 6.09 7.13 -21.52
N ALA A 140 4.98 6.42 -21.76
CA ALA A 140 3.69 7.07 -21.95
C ALA A 140 3.19 7.80 -20.69
N ASP A 141 3.31 7.18 -19.51
CA ASP A 141 2.96 7.80 -18.22
C ASP A 141 3.80 9.07 -17.99
N GLU A 142 5.12 8.99 -18.24
CA GLU A 142 6.04 10.12 -18.13
C GLU A 142 5.75 11.22 -19.17
N ALA A 143 5.45 10.84 -20.42
CA ALA A 143 5.17 11.79 -21.49
C ALA A 143 3.89 12.58 -21.22
N ARG A 144 2.84 11.91 -20.71
CA ARG A 144 1.60 12.57 -20.29
C ARG A 144 1.86 13.56 -19.15
N GLU A 145 2.65 13.15 -18.15
CA GLU A 145 2.96 14.01 -17.00
C GLU A 145 3.72 15.29 -17.39
N ASN A 146 4.64 15.18 -18.36
CA ASN A 146 5.48 16.29 -18.80
C ASN A 146 4.92 17.05 -20.02
N GLY A 147 3.70 16.72 -20.48
CA GLY A 147 3.07 17.39 -21.63
C GLY A 147 3.68 17.05 -23.01
N SER A 148 4.44 15.96 -23.11
CA SER A 148 5.05 15.46 -24.35
C SER A 148 4.01 14.72 -25.21
N GLU A 149 3.00 15.45 -25.67
CA GLU A 149 1.80 14.91 -26.33
C GLU A 149 2.12 14.06 -27.56
N ALA A 150 3.12 14.43 -28.35
CA ALA A 150 3.51 13.67 -29.55
C ALA A 150 3.98 12.25 -29.20
N ILE A 151 4.76 12.10 -28.13
CA ILE A 151 5.27 10.81 -27.65
C ILE A 151 4.12 10.01 -27.00
N TYR A 152 3.35 10.65 -26.12
CA TYR A 152 2.19 10.03 -25.49
C TYR A 152 1.19 9.47 -26.53
N SER A 153 0.78 10.31 -27.48
CA SER A 153 -0.11 9.92 -28.57
C SER A 153 0.47 8.80 -29.45
N ALA A 154 1.79 8.81 -29.72
CA ALA A 154 2.43 7.77 -30.52
C ALA A 154 2.37 6.39 -29.84
N ILE A 155 2.47 6.34 -28.52
CA ILE A 155 2.42 5.11 -27.73
C ILE A 155 0.98 4.65 -27.51
N VAL A 156 0.09 5.53 -27.05
CA VAL A 156 -1.29 5.15 -26.64
C VAL A 156 -2.15 4.71 -27.83
N LYS A 157 -1.88 5.21 -29.03
CA LYS A 157 -2.55 4.77 -30.27
C LYS A 157 -2.17 3.34 -30.68
N GLN A 158 -1.11 2.76 -30.12
CA GLN A 158 -0.73 1.39 -30.43
C GLN A 158 -1.72 0.40 -29.80
N PRO A 159 -2.10 -0.66 -30.53
CA PRO A 159 -3.03 -1.66 -30.01
C PRO A 159 -2.44 -2.49 -28.86
N VAL A 160 -1.11 -2.61 -28.83
CA VAL A 160 -0.36 -3.36 -27.82
C VAL A 160 0.70 -2.44 -27.23
N LYS A 161 0.81 -2.44 -25.90
CA LYS A 161 1.80 -1.69 -25.13
C LYS A 161 2.52 -2.64 -24.19
N TYR A 162 3.72 -2.27 -23.78
CA TYR A 162 4.64 -3.13 -23.03
C TYR A 162 5.12 -2.46 -21.75
N ALA A 163 5.30 -3.24 -20.69
CA ALA A 163 5.96 -2.78 -19.47
C ALA A 163 7.42 -3.25 -19.48
N VAL A 164 8.31 -2.41 -20.02
CA VAL A 164 9.76 -2.67 -20.03
C VAL A 164 10.39 -2.18 -18.75
N PHE A 165 9.95 -1.03 -18.24
CA PHE A 165 10.39 -0.52 -16.95
C PHE A 165 9.71 -1.25 -15.79
N ASN A 166 10.49 -1.59 -14.76
CA ASN A 166 9.98 -1.97 -13.45
C ASN A 166 10.57 -1.05 -12.39
N ASP A 167 9.86 0.05 -12.13
CA ASP A 167 10.25 1.08 -11.16
C ASP A 167 10.21 0.58 -9.70
N TYR A 168 9.59 -0.57 -9.42
CA TYR A 168 9.62 -1.19 -8.09
C TYR A 168 10.95 -1.87 -7.78
N SER A 169 11.65 -2.35 -8.81
CA SER A 169 12.92 -3.09 -8.67
C SER A 169 14.08 -2.41 -9.38
N ASN A 170 13.90 -1.20 -9.90
CA ASN A 170 14.89 -0.44 -10.66
C ASN A 170 15.52 -1.27 -11.79
N SER A 171 14.70 -2.03 -12.53
CA SER A 171 15.18 -2.98 -13.55
C SER A 171 14.43 -2.86 -14.87
N LEU A 172 15.07 -3.30 -15.96
CA LEU A 172 14.46 -3.38 -17.30
C LEU A 172 14.19 -4.83 -17.70
N VAL A 173 13.02 -5.08 -18.28
CA VAL A 173 12.66 -6.37 -18.89
C VAL A 173 12.80 -6.24 -20.40
N LEU A 174 14.01 -6.45 -20.92
CA LEU A 174 14.30 -6.29 -22.35
C LEU A 174 13.87 -7.50 -23.19
N GLU A 175 13.94 -8.69 -22.61
CA GLU A 175 13.54 -9.93 -23.26
C GLU A 175 12.07 -10.24 -22.93
N ASN A 176 11.24 -10.34 -23.97
CA ASN A 176 9.81 -10.65 -23.86
C ASN A 176 9.08 -9.80 -22.80
N PRO A 177 9.12 -8.46 -22.90
CA PRO A 177 8.43 -7.60 -21.95
C PRO A 177 6.93 -7.94 -21.90
N PRO A 178 6.32 -7.95 -20.71
CA PRO A 178 4.90 -8.23 -20.59
C PRO A 178 4.06 -7.17 -21.30
N ILE A 179 2.99 -7.62 -21.94
CA ILE A 179 1.95 -6.72 -22.44
C ILE A 179 1.27 -6.08 -21.23
N SER A 180 1.20 -4.75 -21.24
CA SER A 180 0.63 -3.97 -20.15
C SER A 180 -0.14 -2.78 -20.70
N LEU A 181 -1.19 -2.41 -19.98
CA LEU A 181 -1.86 -1.13 -20.14
C LEU A 181 -1.21 -0.09 -19.23
N MET A 182 -1.52 1.20 -19.44
CA MET A 182 -1.13 2.24 -18.49
C MET A 182 -1.89 2.03 -17.19
N ASN A 183 -1.16 1.88 -16.08
CA ASN A 183 -1.76 1.41 -14.84
C ASN A 183 -1.20 2.11 -13.58
N GLY A 184 -0.48 3.22 -13.74
CA GLY A 184 0.09 3.99 -12.62
C GLY A 184 1.15 3.21 -11.83
N ASN A 185 1.91 2.33 -12.52
CA ASN A 185 3.04 1.57 -11.94
C ASN A 185 4.39 2.27 -12.17
N THR A 186 4.35 3.52 -12.63
CA THR A 186 5.52 4.30 -13.04
C THR A 186 5.75 5.44 -12.05
N CYS A 187 7.00 5.60 -11.62
CA CYS A 187 7.47 6.72 -10.82
C CYS A 187 7.71 7.94 -11.71
N VAL A 188 6.64 8.63 -12.09
CA VAL A 188 6.74 9.85 -12.93
C VAL A 188 7.47 10.98 -12.21
N THR A 189 7.97 11.96 -12.96
CA THR A 189 8.77 13.09 -12.47
C THR A 189 8.14 13.79 -11.27
N ALA A 190 6.83 14.04 -11.28
CA ALA A 190 6.16 14.69 -10.16
C ALA A 190 6.16 13.85 -8.85
N LEU A 191 6.26 12.51 -8.93
CA LEU A 191 6.46 11.68 -7.73
C LEU A 191 7.89 11.82 -7.18
N LEU A 192 8.88 12.09 -8.05
CA LEU A 192 10.25 12.38 -7.64
C LEU A 192 10.38 13.74 -6.95
N GLU A 193 9.53 14.70 -7.28
CA GLU A 193 9.50 16.02 -6.65
C GLU A 193 8.95 16.00 -5.21
N SER A 194 8.15 14.99 -4.87
CA SER A 194 7.72 14.78 -3.49
C SER A 194 8.91 14.35 -2.65
N LYS A 195 9.37 15.20 -1.72
CA LYS A 195 10.49 14.93 -0.81
C LYS A 195 10.01 14.64 0.60
N GLN A 196 10.81 13.86 1.35
CA GLN A 196 10.61 13.62 2.76
C GLN A 196 11.74 14.22 3.59
N SER A 197 11.38 14.83 4.73
CA SER A 197 12.37 15.24 5.73
C SER A 197 12.92 14.02 6.46
N PHE A 198 14.20 14.04 6.80
CA PHE A 198 14.82 13.02 7.66
C PHE A 198 14.92 13.47 9.12
N LYS A 199 15.08 12.49 10.01
CA LYS A 199 15.26 12.68 11.46
C LYS A 199 16.39 11.79 11.97
N ARG A 200 16.85 12.06 13.20
CA ARG A 200 17.85 11.22 13.85
C ARG A 200 17.33 9.79 14.02
N PRO A 201 18.05 8.76 13.53
CA PRO A 201 17.72 7.35 13.78
C PRO A 201 17.61 7.03 15.27
N LYS A 202 16.59 6.26 15.66
CA LYS A 202 16.30 5.86 17.04
C LYS A 202 16.29 4.33 17.14
N ALA A 203 17.41 3.75 17.59
CA ALA A 203 17.61 2.30 17.67
C ALA A 203 16.57 1.50 18.49
N LYS A 204 15.78 2.16 19.34
CA LYS A 204 14.76 1.51 20.19
C LYS A 204 13.32 1.76 19.74
N SER A 205 13.09 2.34 18.55
CA SER A 205 11.72 2.57 18.08
C SER A 205 11.10 1.30 17.51
N THR A 206 9.77 1.19 17.60
CA THR A 206 8.98 0.16 16.93
C THR A 206 8.54 0.60 15.53
N LEU A 207 8.65 1.89 15.21
CA LEU A 207 8.38 2.43 13.88
C LEU A 207 9.64 2.37 13.02
N GLU A 208 9.57 1.73 11.87
CA GLU A 208 10.68 1.63 10.92
C GLU A 208 11.23 3.00 10.52
N SER A 209 10.36 4.00 10.33
CA SER A 209 10.78 5.35 9.98
C SER A 209 11.57 6.05 11.09
N ASP A 210 11.34 5.72 12.35
CA ASP A 210 12.16 6.18 13.46
C ASP A 210 13.47 5.40 13.57
N LEU A 211 13.44 4.08 13.33
CA LEU A 211 14.63 3.24 13.35
C LEU A 211 15.67 3.72 12.34
N ASN A 212 15.24 4.02 11.12
CA ASN A 212 16.12 4.39 10.01
C ASN A 212 16.33 5.91 9.89
N GLY A 213 15.42 6.72 10.45
CA GLY A 213 15.43 8.17 10.31
C GLY A 213 14.78 8.69 9.02
N PHE A 214 14.20 7.82 8.21
CA PHE A 214 13.43 8.12 6.98
C PHE A 214 12.37 7.03 6.75
N GLU A 215 11.32 7.33 5.97
CA GLU A 215 10.28 6.37 5.58
C GLU A 215 10.68 5.66 4.27
N GLY A 216 10.56 4.33 4.24
CA GLY A 216 10.77 3.56 3.01
C GLY A 216 9.76 3.95 1.94
N ARG A 217 10.22 4.19 0.72
CA ARG A 217 9.36 4.51 -0.43
C ARG A 217 9.18 3.30 -1.33
N LEU A 218 8.01 3.25 -1.94
CA LEU A 218 7.65 2.25 -2.92
C LEU A 218 8.54 2.30 -4.18
N TYR A 219 8.93 3.52 -4.57
CA TYR A 219 9.84 3.78 -5.68
C TYR A 219 11.09 4.47 -5.14
N ASP A 220 12.26 3.96 -5.53
CA ASP A 220 13.57 4.56 -5.24
C ASP A 220 14.47 4.56 -6.47
N ILE A 221 13.91 5.03 -7.60
CA ILE A 221 14.60 5.03 -8.90
C ILE A 221 15.82 5.98 -8.94
N CYS A 222 15.90 6.90 -7.96
CA CYS A 222 17.03 7.81 -7.76
C CYS A 222 18.06 7.31 -6.75
N GLU A 223 17.75 6.26 -5.97
CA GLU A 223 18.58 5.69 -4.90
C GLU A 223 18.89 6.65 -3.74
N ASP A 224 18.00 7.62 -3.52
CA ASP A 224 18.08 8.61 -2.44
C ASP A 224 16.86 8.56 -1.49
N MET A 225 15.92 7.64 -1.70
CA MET A 225 14.64 7.54 -0.99
C MET A 225 13.85 8.86 -0.96
N SER A 226 14.14 9.78 -1.89
CA SER A 226 13.63 11.15 -1.92
C SER A 226 13.85 11.92 -0.60
N VAL A 227 14.94 11.64 0.12
CA VAL A 227 15.27 12.42 1.33
C VAL A 227 15.65 13.85 0.97
N ASP A 228 15.25 14.78 1.83
CA ASP A 228 15.58 16.19 1.74
C ASP A 228 15.60 16.84 3.14
N VAL A 229 16.12 18.06 3.25
CA VAL A 229 16.09 18.86 4.47
C VAL A 229 14.65 19.21 4.85
N LYS A 230 13.80 19.45 3.86
CA LYS A 230 12.39 19.78 4.04
C LYS A 230 11.50 18.76 3.34
N ARG A 231 10.39 18.42 3.97
CA ARG A 231 9.32 17.66 3.33
C ARG A 231 8.62 18.57 2.30
N SER A 232 8.33 18.03 1.12
CA SER A 232 7.46 18.71 0.14
C SER A 232 6.03 18.73 0.65
N GLU A 233 5.28 19.76 0.30
CA GLU A 233 3.84 19.75 0.52
C GLU A 233 3.20 18.57 -0.24
N PRO A 234 2.16 17.93 0.31
CA PRO A 234 1.41 16.92 -0.41
C PRO A 234 0.91 17.49 -1.74
N ARG A 235 1.07 16.73 -2.82
CA ARG A 235 0.54 17.11 -4.12
C ARG A 235 -0.99 17.13 -4.03
N SER A 236 -1.62 18.19 -4.52
CA SER A 236 -3.06 18.23 -4.67
C SER A 236 -3.48 17.15 -5.66
N VAL A 237 -4.41 16.29 -5.25
CA VAL A 237 -4.98 15.24 -6.09
C VAL A 237 -6.11 15.85 -6.93
N ASP A 238 -6.06 15.72 -8.26
CA ASP A 238 -7.15 16.17 -9.12
C ASP A 238 -8.38 15.28 -8.92
N GLN A 239 -9.26 15.72 -8.01
CA GLN A 239 -10.49 15.02 -7.64
C GLN A 239 -11.41 14.79 -8.85
N SER A 240 -11.38 15.67 -9.86
CA SER A 240 -12.19 15.50 -11.08
C SER A 240 -11.80 14.25 -11.88
N VAL A 241 -10.55 13.81 -11.75
CA VAL A 241 -10.02 12.60 -12.38
C VAL A 241 -10.18 11.38 -11.47
N VAL A 242 -9.92 11.52 -10.17
CA VAL A 242 -9.91 10.39 -9.22
C VAL A 242 -11.30 9.91 -8.87
N LEU A 243 -12.23 10.83 -8.62
CA LEU A 243 -13.57 10.48 -8.16
C LEU A 243 -14.33 9.60 -9.17
N PRO A 244 -14.38 9.92 -10.48
CA PRO A 244 -15.05 9.06 -11.45
C PRO A 244 -14.48 7.65 -11.50
N LEU A 245 -13.18 7.49 -11.24
CA LEU A 245 -12.54 6.19 -11.22
C LEU A 245 -13.04 5.33 -10.06
N LEU A 246 -13.54 5.89 -8.94
CA LEU A 246 -14.05 5.09 -7.81
C LEU A 246 -15.37 4.37 -8.13
N TYR A 247 -16.24 4.95 -8.95
CA TYR A 247 -17.58 4.42 -9.22
C TYR A 247 -17.85 4.03 -10.68
N SER A 248 -16.96 4.36 -11.62
CA SER A 248 -17.06 3.97 -13.03
C SER A 248 -16.14 2.78 -13.34
N PRO A 249 -16.41 2.00 -14.43
CA PRO A 249 -15.45 1.04 -14.95
C PRO A 249 -14.09 1.70 -15.18
N LEU A 250 -13.00 1.01 -14.83
CA LEU A 250 -11.67 1.55 -15.06
C LEU A 250 -11.38 1.63 -16.57
N PRO A 251 -10.95 2.79 -17.11
CA PRO A 251 -10.55 2.90 -18.52
C PRO A 251 -9.41 1.95 -18.83
N ALA A 252 -9.20 1.50 -20.06
CA ALA A 252 -8.10 0.56 -20.37
C ALA A 252 -6.73 1.14 -19.97
N ASP A 253 -6.46 2.39 -20.34
CA ASP A 253 -5.30 3.15 -19.89
C ASP A 253 -5.71 4.08 -18.75
N LEU A 254 -5.17 3.86 -17.56
CA LEU A 254 -5.41 4.76 -16.44
C LEU A 254 -4.75 6.13 -16.68
N PRO A 255 -5.40 7.23 -16.27
CA PRO A 255 -4.76 8.54 -16.20
C PRO A 255 -3.64 8.54 -15.15
N THR A 256 -2.79 9.57 -15.15
CA THR A 256 -1.76 9.71 -14.12
C THR A 256 -2.47 10.11 -12.83
N VAL A 257 -2.51 9.19 -11.86
CA VAL A 257 -3.27 9.38 -10.63
C VAL A 257 -2.60 8.64 -9.48
N ASP A 258 -2.69 9.22 -8.28
CA ASP A 258 -2.46 8.44 -7.06
C ASP A 258 -3.59 7.41 -6.90
N LYS A 259 -3.27 6.16 -7.22
CA LYS A 259 -4.23 5.06 -7.20
C LYS A 259 -4.38 4.40 -5.83
N ASP A 260 -3.78 4.93 -4.76
CA ASP A 260 -3.84 4.31 -3.44
C ASP A 260 -5.29 4.16 -2.95
N VAL A 261 -6.09 5.21 -3.06
CA VAL A 261 -7.51 5.17 -2.71
C VAL A 261 -8.29 4.15 -3.56
N LEU A 262 -7.91 3.98 -4.84
CA LEU A 262 -8.53 3.01 -5.74
C LEU A 262 -8.19 1.56 -5.33
N ILE A 263 -6.94 1.32 -4.93
CA ILE A 263 -6.48 0.01 -4.42
C ILE A 263 -7.24 -0.36 -3.15
N LEU A 264 -7.27 0.57 -2.19
CA LEU A 264 -7.94 0.37 -0.90
C LEU A 264 -9.45 0.15 -1.09
N SER A 265 -10.11 0.96 -1.93
CA SER A 265 -11.53 0.81 -2.25
C SER A 265 -11.85 -0.55 -2.89
N ALA A 266 -11.03 -0.99 -3.87
CA ALA A 266 -11.21 -2.29 -4.50
C ALA A 266 -11.04 -3.46 -3.50
N ALA A 267 -10.05 -3.38 -2.62
CA ALA A 267 -9.84 -4.35 -1.55
C ALA A 267 -11.01 -4.36 -0.54
N TYR A 268 -11.46 -3.17 -0.11
CA TYR A 268 -12.55 -2.98 0.84
C TYR A 268 -13.85 -3.62 0.34
N HIS A 269 -14.17 -3.43 -0.94
CA HIS A 269 -15.38 -3.99 -1.55
C HIS A 269 -15.23 -5.45 -2.01
N GLY A 270 -14.05 -6.04 -1.92
CA GLY A 270 -13.80 -7.39 -2.44
C GLY A 270 -13.89 -7.50 -3.97
N ASN A 271 -13.63 -6.41 -4.70
CA ASN A 271 -13.72 -6.40 -6.15
C ASN A 271 -12.46 -7.03 -6.78
N ILE A 272 -12.56 -8.30 -7.19
CA ILE A 272 -11.44 -9.10 -7.72
C ILE A 272 -10.76 -8.40 -8.91
N ASP A 273 -11.54 -8.02 -9.94
CA ASP A 273 -10.99 -7.49 -11.19
C ASP A 273 -10.28 -6.15 -10.97
N ARG A 274 -10.90 -5.24 -10.21
CA ARG A 274 -10.30 -3.94 -9.90
C ARG A 274 -9.07 -4.10 -9.02
N TYR A 275 -9.15 -4.95 -8.00
CA TYR A 275 -8.03 -5.16 -7.09
C TYR A 275 -6.83 -5.79 -7.81
N MET A 276 -7.06 -6.83 -8.62
CA MET A 276 -6.00 -7.47 -9.41
C MET A 276 -5.35 -6.53 -10.40
N ARG A 277 -6.17 -5.67 -11.01
CA ARG A 277 -5.67 -4.66 -11.93
C ARG A 277 -4.85 -3.58 -11.21
N LEU A 278 -5.29 -3.08 -10.06
CA LEU A 278 -4.70 -1.91 -9.42
C LEU A 278 -3.55 -2.23 -8.46
N ARG A 279 -3.56 -3.40 -7.81
CA ARG A 279 -2.63 -3.77 -6.74
C ARG A 279 -1.18 -3.64 -7.16
N ARG A 280 -0.33 -3.33 -6.19
CA ARG A 280 1.12 -3.23 -6.34
C ARG A 280 1.80 -4.51 -5.82
N PRO A 281 3.09 -4.74 -6.14
CA PRO A 281 3.83 -5.86 -5.59
C PRO A 281 3.93 -5.82 -4.06
N GLN A 282 4.03 -4.62 -3.49
CA GLN A 282 4.02 -4.39 -2.04
C GLN A 282 2.69 -3.76 -1.62
N LYS A 283 2.18 -4.21 -0.47
CA LYS A 283 0.91 -3.70 0.08
C LYS A 283 1.11 -2.29 0.61
N ILE A 284 0.18 -1.39 0.29
CA ILE A 284 0.18 -0.02 0.81
C ILE A 284 -0.39 0.02 2.23
N LYS A 285 -0.17 1.15 2.92
CA LYS A 285 -0.75 1.39 4.25
C LYS A 285 -2.27 1.27 4.18
N GLY A 286 -2.86 0.56 5.15
CA GLY A 286 -4.30 0.32 5.22
C GLY A 286 -4.82 -0.84 4.35
N GLU A 287 -4.04 -1.31 3.37
CA GLU A 287 -4.51 -2.34 2.43
C GLU A 287 -4.86 -3.65 3.12
N LEU A 288 -4.05 -4.08 4.11
CA LEU A 288 -4.33 -5.29 4.88
C LEU A 288 -5.71 -5.24 5.57
N ALA A 289 -6.09 -4.10 6.12
CA ALA A 289 -7.37 -3.95 6.80
C ALA A 289 -8.54 -3.99 5.79
N CYS A 290 -8.39 -3.29 4.66
CA CYS A 290 -9.36 -3.32 3.57
C CYS A 290 -9.53 -4.75 3.00
N LEU A 291 -8.44 -5.48 2.82
CA LEU A 291 -8.45 -6.88 2.36
C LEU A 291 -9.19 -7.79 3.34
N ILE A 292 -8.91 -7.69 4.63
CA ILE A 292 -9.60 -8.47 5.66
C ILE A 292 -11.09 -8.19 5.60
N ARG A 293 -11.49 -6.91 5.60
CA ARG A 293 -12.88 -6.49 5.49
C ARG A 293 -13.55 -7.00 4.20
N GLY A 294 -12.87 -6.94 3.06
CA GLY A 294 -13.38 -7.47 1.78
C GLY A 294 -13.58 -8.99 1.82
N ILE A 295 -12.60 -9.73 2.35
CA ILE A 295 -12.67 -11.19 2.50
C ILE A 295 -13.84 -11.61 3.40
N TYR A 296 -14.07 -10.88 4.50
CA TYR A 296 -15.20 -11.14 5.38
C TYR A 296 -16.56 -10.99 4.67
N HIS A 297 -16.66 -10.06 3.73
CA HIS A 297 -17.95 -9.69 3.12
C HIS A 297 -18.24 -10.36 1.79
N ASP A 298 -17.22 -10.74 1.04
CA ASP A 298 -17.39 -11.39 -0.27
C ASP A 298 -16.82 -12.81 -0.27
N PRO A 299 -17.67 -13.87 -0.36
CA PRO A 299 -17.20 -15.25 -0.39
C PRO A 299 -16.37 -15.61 -1.63
N LEU A 300 -16.60 -14.96 -2.78
CA LEU A 300 -15.81 -15.18 -3.99
C LEU A 300 -14.44 -14.51 -3.86
N PHE A 301 -14.36 -13.33 -3.26
CA PHE A 301 -13.08 -12.69 -2.93
C PHE A 301 -12.28 -13.52 -1.92
N ALA A 302 -12.93 -14.11 -0.91
CA ALA A 302 -12.29 -15.05 0.01
C ALA A 302 -11.78 -16.31 -0.71
N LYS A 303 -12.56 -16.87 -1.64
CA LYS A 303 -12.12 -18.00 -2.48
C LYS A 303 -10.92 -17.60 -3.33
N PHE A 304 -10.96 -16.47 -4.02
CA PHE A 304 -9.87 -15.92 -4.80
C PHE A 304 -8.59 -15.76 -3.95
N TRP A 305 -8.70 -15.20 -2.73
CA TRP A 305 -7.58 -15.05 -1.82
C TRP A 305 -7.04 -16.39 -1.31
N SER A 306 -7.90 -17.39 -1.13
CA SER A 306 -7.49 -18.74 -0.71
C SER A 306 -6.61 -19.47 -1.74
N LEU A 307 -6.61 -18.99 -2.99
CA LEU A 307 -5.84 -19.55 -4.10
C LEU A 307 -4.55 -18.76 -4.39
N GLN A 308 -4.28 -17.67 -3.66
CA GLN A 308 -3.07 -16.87 -3.88
C GLN A 308 -1.82 -17.63 -3.42
N PRO A 309 -0.64 -17.33 -3.98
CA PRO A 309 0.62 -17.96 -3.58
C PRO A 309 0.89 -17.87 -2.08
N ALA A 310 1.59 -18.86 -1.52
CA ALA A 310 1.86 -18.95 -0.08
C ALA A 310 2.50 -17.68 0.51
N ALA A 311 3.35 -16.99 -0.25
CA ALA A 311 3.97 -15.73 0.15
C ALA A 311 2.94 -14.62 0.43
N GLU A 312 1.86 -14.56 -0.36
CA GLU A 312 0.79 -13.55 -0.24
C GLU A 312 -0.13 -13.82 0.96
N ILE A 313 -0.42 -15.10 1.22
CA ILE A 313 -1.27 -15.54 2.33
C ILE A 313 -0.50 -15.83 3.63
N ASN A 314 0.81 -15.57 3.67
CA ASN A 314 1.63 -15.87 4.86
C ASN A 314 1.15 -15.08 6.09
N ASN A 315 0.46 -13.95 5.88
CA ASN A 315 -0.17 -13.21 6.96
C ASN A 315 -1.31 -14.02 7.62
N PHE A 316 -1.16 -14.37 8.90
CA PHE A 316 -2.14 -15.17 9.63
C PHE A 316 -3.52 -14.49 9.71
N ARG A 317 -3.60 -13.16 9.65
CA ARG A 317 -4.88 -12.42 9.67
C ARG A 317 -5.68 -12.63 8.39
N ILE A 318 -5.02 -12.72 7.23
CA ILE A 318 -5.66 -13.05 5.94
C ILE A 318 -6.22 -14.48 6.00
N ARG A 319 -5.40 -15.45 6.43
CA ARG A 319 -5.84 -16.85 6.58
C ARG A 319 -7.01 -16.99 7.54
N ARG A 320 -6.96 -16.27 8.66
CA ARG A 320 -8.05 -16.21 9.63
C ARG A 320 -9.34 -15.67 9.00
N ALA A 321 -9.28 -14.55 8.28
CA ALA A 321 -10.44 -13.97 7.59
C ALA A 321 -11.03 -14.93 6.54
N ILE A 322 -10.17 -15.61 5.76
CA ILE A 322 -10.60 -16.63 4.79
C ILE A 322 -11.34 -17.76 5.50
N ASN A 323 -10.76 -18.31 6.57
CA ASN A 323 -11.40 -19.36 7.36
C ASN A 323 -12.75 -18.91 7.92
N ALA A 324 -12.84 -17.67 8.41
CA ALA A 324 -14.09 -17.08 8.90
C ALA A 324 -15.18 -17.09 7.83
N ARG A 325 -14.85 -16.58 6.63
CA ARG A 325 -15.80 -16.49 5.51
C ARG A 325 -16.25 -17.86 5.01
N PHE A 326 -15.36 -18.85 5.01
CA PHE A 326 -15.71 -20.23 4.65
C PHE A 326 -16.67 -20.85 5.67
N ILE A 327 -16.41 -20.69 6.97
CA ILE A 327 -17.32 -21.14 8.03
C ILE A 327 -18.70 -20.51 7.87
N MET A 328 -18.76 -19.19 7.65
CA MET A 328 -20.00 -18.45 7.40
C MET A 328 -20.74 -18.87 6.12
N THR A 329 -20.06 -19.58 5.22
CA THR A 329 -20.63 -20.19 4.01
C THR A 329 -20.92 -21.69 4.21
N ASN A 330 -20.89 -22.17 5.45
CA ASN A 330 -21.11 -23.57 5.86
C ASN A 330 -19.99 -24.54 5.45
N ASP A 331 -18.82 -24.05 5.06
CA ASP A 331 -17.68 -24.87 4.67
C ASP A 331 -16.63 -24.97 5.78
N LEU A 332 -16.48 -26.16 6.35
CA LEU A 332 -15.48 -26.46 7.38
C LEU A 332 -14.21 -27.13 6.83
N SER A 333 -14.10 -27.33 5.51
CA SER A 333 -12.98 -28.06 4.88
C SER A 333 -11.59 -27.51 5.20
N ARG A 334 -11.51 -26.23 5.61
CA ARG A 334 -10.27 -25.54 5.96
C ARG A 334 -9.90 -25.60 7.44
N ILE A 335 -10.81 -26.08 8.28
CA ILE A 335 -10.58 -26.22 9.72
C ILE A 335 -10.31 -27.68 10.03
N THR A 336 -9.08 -27.96 10.41
CA THR A 336 -8.63 -29.29 10.83
C THR A 336 -8.22 -29.27 12.30
N PRO A 337 -8.07 -30.44 12.95
CA PRO A 337 -7.52 -30.53 14.30
C PRO A 337 -6.13 -29.89 14.45
N THR A 338 -5.37 -29.76 13.36
CA THR A 338 -4.02 -29.20 13.34
C THR A 338 -3.95 -27.75 12.88
N THR A 339 -5.08 -27.11 12.51
CA THR A 339 -5.08 -25.69 12.13
C THR A 339 -4.53 -24.84 13.31
N PRO A 340 -3.52 -23.99 13.10
CA PRO A 340 -2.95 -23.19 14.19
C PRO A 340 -4.01 -22.33 14.89
N VAL A 341 -3.95 -22.22 16.22
CA VAL A 341 -4.92 -21.43 17.02
C VAL A 341 -5.00 -19.99 16.55
N ARG A 342 -3.87 -19.39 16.15
CA ARG A 342 -3.83 -18.02 15.60
C ARG A 342 -4.56 -17.86 14.25
N GLU A 343 -4.95 -18.94 13.59
CA GLU A 343 -5.70 -18.93 12.32
C GLU A 343 -7.18 -19.28 12.52
N LEU A 344 -7.59 -19.58 13.75
CA LEU A 344 -8.99 -19.73 14.11
C LEU A 344 -9.65 -18.35 14.24
N PRO A 345 -10.71 -18.08 13.47
CA PRO A 345 -11.40 -16.79 13.50
C PRO A 345 -12.24 -16.63 14.76
N TYR A 346 -12.25 -15.42 15.33
CA TYR A 346 -13.18 -15.10 16.40
C TYR A 346 -14.57 -14.75 15.85
N CYS A 347 -14.64 -13.88 14.84
CA CYS A 347 -15.91 -13.49 14.21
C CYS A 347 -16.31 -14.50 13.12
N ILE A 348 -17.36 -15.26 13.35
CA ILE A 348 -17.88 -16.28 12.41
C ILE A 348 -19.38 -16.14 12.14
N TRP A 349 -19.90 -14.91 12.31
CA TRP A 349 -21.33 -14.59 12.25
C TRP A 349 -21.70 -13.34 11.44
N PHE A 350 -20.73 -12.53 11.00
CA PHE A 350 -20.98 -11.29 10.27
C PHE A 350 -20.16 -11.23 8.97
N PRO A 351 -20.75 -10.83 7.81
CA PRO A 351 -22.08 -10.23 7.65
C PRO A 351 -23.25 -11.23 7.63
N GLN A 352 -22.98 -12.52 7.64
CA GLN A 352 -24.00 -13.57 7.58
C GLN A 352 -23.59 -14.75 8.46
N PRO A 353 -24.46 -15.23 9.37
CA PRO A 353 -24.20 -16.44 10.15
C PRO A 353 -24.35 -17.71 9.30
N ALA A 354 -23.63 -18.76 9.69
CA ALA A 354 -23.75 -20.11 9.15
C ALA A 354 -25.03 -20.81 9.65
N TYR A 355 -25.29 -22.01 9.13
CA TYR A 355 -26.32 -22.91 9.65
C TYR A 355 -25.98 -23.38 11.08
N PRO A 356 -26.99 -23.62 11.93
CA PRO A 356 -26.78 -24.03 13.32
C PRO A 356 -25.89 -25.27 13.47
N ASP A 357 -26.02 -26.27 12.58
CA ASP A 357 -25.26 -27.52 12.67
C ASP A 357 -23.76 -27.32 12.44
N VAL A 358 -23.38 -26.30 11.66
CA VAL A 358 -21.97 -25.94 11.41
C VAL A 358 -21.29 -25.54 12.72
N TYR A 359 -22.01 -24.83 13.60
CA TYR A 359 -21.48 -24.40 14.90
C TYR A 359 -21.35 -25.56 15.90
N GLY A 360 -22.25 -26.55 15.85
CA GLY A 360 -22.07 -27.79 16.61
C GLY A 360 -20.84 -28.57 16.12
N GLU A 361 -20.72 -28.72 14.81
CA GLU A 361 -19.64 -29.50 14.19
C GLU A 361 -18.26 -28.84 14.36
N ILE A 362 -18.17 -27.50 14.27
CA ILE A 362 -16.89 -26.81 14.48
C ILE A 362 -16.39 -26.95 15.92
N VAL A 363 -17.29 -26.98 16.92
CA VAL A 363 -16.90 -27.22 18.33
C VAL A 363 -16.47 -28.66 18.54
N ARG A 364 -17.12 -29.62 17.85
CA ARG A 364 -16.70 -31.02 17.85
C ARG A 364 -15.29 -31.20 17.26
N LEU A 365 -15.00 -30.51 16.15
CA LEU A 365 -13.70 -30.54 15.47
C LEU A 365 -12.62 -29.76 16.22
N ARG A 366 -12.98 -28.61 16.78
CA ARG A 366 -12.11 -27.63 17.44
C ARG A 366 -12.79 -27.06 18.69
N PRO A 367 -12.65 -27.74 19.84
CA PRO A 367 -13.23 -27.29 21.11
C PRO A 367 -12.83 -25.87 21.52
N GLU A 368 -11.67 -25.38 21.06
CA GLU A 368 -11.19 -24.03 21.32
C GLU A 368 -12.06 -22.93 20.67
N MET A 369 -12.93 -23.29 19.73
CA MET A 369 -13.87 -22.38 19.08
C MET A 369 -15.24 -22.30 19.78
N LYS A 370 -15.38 -22.90 20.98
CA LYS A 370 -16.65 -22.95 21.73
C LYS A 370 -17.28 -21.58 21.93
N LEU A 371 -16.50 -20.58 22.36
CA LEU A 371 -17.01 -19.23 22.63
C LEU A 371 -17.47 -18.52 21.34
N GLN A 372 -16.73 -18.72 20.25
CA GLN A 372 -17.01 -18.15 18.94
C GLN A 372 -18.32 -18.72 18.37
N ALA A 373 -18.49 -20.03 18.46
CA ALA A 373 -19.71 -20.74 18.03
C ALA A 373 -20.92 -20.35 18.89
N ALA A 374 -20.74 -20.27 20.22
CA ALA A 374 -21.78 -19.80 21.13
C ALA A 374 -22.22 -18.37 20.81
N ARG A 375 -21.26 -17.46 20.55
CA ARG A 375 -21.57 -16.09 20.17
C ARG A 375 -22.36 -16.01 18.88
N ALA A 376 -21.96 -16.79 17.88
CA ALA A 376 -22.70 -16.86 16.63
C ALA A 376 -24.15 -17.33 16.84
N CYS A 377 -24.37 -18.28 17.75
CA CYS A 377 -25.71 -18.73 18.11
C CYS A 377 -26.54 -17.64 18.82
N ILE A 378 -25.94 -16.78 19.65
CA ILE A 378 -26.64 -15.63 20.23
C ILE A 378 -27.08 -14.67 19.13
N VAL A 379 -26.17 -14.33 18.21
CA VAL A 379 -26.42 -13.40 17.10
C VAL A 379 -27.51 -13.93 16.16
N ALA A 380 -27.45 -15.22 15.82
CA ALA A 380 -28.41 -15.87 14.91
C ALA A 380 -29.68 -16.40 15.62
N ASN A 381 -29.80 -16.20 16.94
CA ASN A 381 -30.89 -16.72 17.79
C ASN A 381 -31.08 -18.25 17.72
N TYR A 382 -29.98 -19.01 17.66
CA TYR A 382 -29.99 -20.47 17.64
C TYR A 382 -29.92 -21.07 19.05
N GLN A 383 -31.00 -20.95 19.81
CA GLN A 383 -31.07 -21.41 21.20
C GLN A 383 -30.68 -22.89 21.36
N SER A 384 -31.28 -23.80 20.59
CA SER A 384 -31.03 -25.24 20.73
C SER A 384 -29.58 -25.64 20.46
N THR A 385 -28.91 -24.97 19.54
CA THR A 385 -27.48 -25.21 19.26
C THR A 385 -26.61 -24.65 20.37
N PHE A 386 -26.94 -23.45 20.88
CA PHE A 386 -26.24 -22.86 22.02
C PHE A 386 -26.30 -23.76 23.25
N GLU A 387 -27.46 -24.33 23.56
CA GLU A 387 -27.65 -25.29 24.65
C GLU A 387 -26.78 -26.54 24.47
N LYS A 388 -26.69 -27.08 23.25
CA LYS A 388 -25.82 -28.23 22.94
C LYS A 388 -24.33 -27.92 23.05
N ILE A 389 -23.93 -26.69 22.69
CA ILE A 389 -22.53 -26.24 22.79
C ILE A 389 -22.10 -26.12 24.25
N ASP A 390 -23.04 -25.76 25.14
CA ASP A 390 -22.83 -25.61 26.59
C ASP A 390 -21.59 -24.72 26.88
N PRO A 391 -21.64 -23.43 26.51
CA PRO A 391 -20.54 -22.50 26.75
C PRO A 391 -20.42 -22.15 28.24
N PRO A 392 -19.19 -21.95 28.74
CA PRO A 392 -18.98 -21.36 30.06
C PRO A 392 -19.46 -19.90 30.07
N HIS A 393 -19.61 -19.32 31.25
CA HIS A 393 -19.81 -17.88 31.39
C HIS A 393 -18.60 -17.12 30.82
N ASP A 394 -18.86 -16.17 29.93
CA ASP A 394 -17.87 -15.27 29.36
C ASP A 394 -18.45 -13.84 29.27
N SER A 395 -17.63 -12.85 29.63
CA SER A 395 -18.06 -11.45 29.71
C SER A 395 -18.41 -10.84 28.35
N ALA A 396 -17.78 -11.29 27.26
CA ALA A 396 -18.12 -10.84 25.90
C ALA A 396 -19.43 -11.49 25.42
N LEU A 397 -19.66 -12.78 25.73
CA LEU A 397 -20.95 -13.44 25.48
C LEU A 397 -22.09 -12.77 26.24
N VAL A 398 -21.89 -12.41 27.51
CA VAL A 398 -22.90 -11.69 28.31
C VAL A 398 -23.24 -10.35 27.67
N ARG A 399 -22.24 -9.63 27.15
CA ARG A 399 -22.47 -8.36 26.47
C ARG A 399 -23.27 -8.53 25.18
N GLU A 400 -23.00 -9.57 24.38
CA GLU A 400 -23.81 -9.89 23.20
C GLU A 400 -25.23 -10.30 23.60
N ALA A 401 -25.39 -11.14 24.63
CA ALA A 401 -26.69 -11.63 25.09
C ALA A 401 -27.60 -10.52 25.60
N LYS A 402 -27.05 -9.45 26.19
CA LYS A 402 -27.82 -8.26 26.59
C LYS A 402 -28.48 -7.54 25.42
N GLU A 403 -27.88 -7.63 24.23
CA GLU A 403 -28.41 -7.03 23.00
C GLU A 403 -29.35 -7.97 22.23
N SER A 404 -29.39 -9.25 22.61
CA SER A 404 -30.25 -10.25 21.98
C SER A 404 -31.72 -10.02 22.36
N PRO A 405 -32.67 -10.12 21.41
CA PRO A 405 -34.08 -10.07 21.72
C PRO A 405 -34.55 -11.31 22.51
N ASN A 406 -33.77 -12.39 22.52
CA ASN A 406 -34.09 -13.60 23.26
C ASN A 406 -33.46 -13.56 24.67
N PRO A 407 -34.27 -13.42 25.74
CA PRO A 407 -33.76 -13.31 27.11
C PRO A 407 -33.14 -14.62 27.63
N PHE A 408 -33.31 -15.73 26.92
CA PHE A 408 -32.74 -17.02 27.29
C PHE A 408 -31.23 -16.97 27.47
N PHE A 409 -30.50 -16.41 26.50
CA PHE A 409 -29.03 -16.45 26.50
C PHE A 409 -28.43 -15.74 27.71
N LEU A 410 -28.98 -14.59 28.08
CA LEU A 410 -28.50 -13.83 29.23
C LEU A 410 -28.75 -14.58 30.54
N LYS A 411 -29.96 -15.12 30.71
CA LYS A 411 -30.32 -15.92 31.90
C LYS A 411 -29.44 -17.16 32.02
N TYR A 412 -29.16 -17.83 30.90
CA TYR A 412 -28.29 -18.99 30.85
C TYR A 412 -26.87 -18.66 31.35
N LEU A 413 -26.26 -17.60 30.82
CA LEU A 413 -24.90 -17.20 31.19
C LEU A 413 -24.80 -16.70 32.64
N GLN A 414 -25.85 -16.08 33.18
CA GLN A 414 -25.93 -15.70 34.60
C GLN A 414 -26.04 -16.93 35.51
N ALA A 415 -26.76 -17.96 35.10
CA ALA A 415 -26.84 -19.21 35.86
C ALA A 415 -25.48 -19.93 35.89
N LYS A 416 -24.73 -19.91 34.78
CA LYS A 416 -23.35 -20.43 34.71
C LYS A 416 -22.40 -19.72 35.67
N GLU A 417 -22.49 -18.38 35.75
CA GLU A 417 -21.71 -17.58 36.70
C GLU A 417 -22.01 -17.98 38.15
N ALA A 418 -23.28 -18.10 38.51
CA ALA A 418 -23.72 -18.50 39.84
C ALA A 418 -23.27 -19.92 40.23
N GLN A 419 -23.04 -20.79 39.24
CA GLN A 419 -22.51 -22.14 39.41
C GLN A 419 -20.97 -22.18 39.46
N GLY A 420 -20.30 -21.04 39.27
CA GLY A 420 -18.84 -20.95 39.21
C GLY A 420 -18.22 -21.43 37.89
N ASP A 421 -19.02 -21.64 36.84
CA ASP A 421 -18.57 -22.05 35.51
C ASP A 421 -18.25 -20.82 34.66
N ALA A 422 -17.10 -20.19 34.93
CA ALA A 422 -16.64 -18.97 34.27
C ALA A 422 -15.28 -19.13 33.58
N THR A 423 -15.13 -18.47 32.43
CA THR A 423 -13.83 -18.35 31.77
C THR A 423 -12.94 -17.42 32.60
N GLY A 424 -11.81 -17.90 33.09
CA GLY A 424 -10.77 -17.06 33.71
C GLY A 424 -10.02 -16.15 32.72
N GLU A 425 -10.55 -15.94 31.51
CA GLU A 425 -9.94 -15.12 30.46
C GLU A 425 -10.11 -13.63 30.77
N ASN A 426 -8.99 -12.95 31.01
CA ASN A 426 -8.94 -11.48 31.02
C ASN A 426 -8.80 -10.97 29.57
N HIS A 427 -9.84 -10.32 29.04
CA HIS A 427 -9.86 -9.77 27.68
C HIS A 427 -9.29 -8.34 27.58
N GLU A 428 -8.55 -7.82 28.57
CA GLU A 428 -7.98 -6.46 28.54
C GLU A 428 -7.16 -6.17 27.27
N SER A 429 -6.42 -7.15 26.76
CA SER A 429 -5.64 -7.03 25.51
C SER A 429 -6.46 -7.27 24.23
N ALA A 430 -7.72 -7.69 24.35
CA ALA A 430 -8.63 -8.04 23.27
C ALA A 430 -9.99 -7.36 23.44
N SER A 431 -9.99 -6.07 23.81
CA SER A 431 -11.19 -5.26 24.06
C SER A 431 -12.19 -5.28 22.89
N TRP A 432 -11.71 -5.51 21.67
CA TRP A 432 -12.53 -5.67 20.48
C TRP A 432 -13.52 -6.84 20.55
N LYS A 433 -13.27 -7.86 21.38
CA LYS A 433 -14.25 -8.92 21.65
C LYS A 433 -15.52 -8.38 22.31
N PHE A 434 -15.51 -7.21 22.91
CA PHE A 434 -16.72 -6.65 23.50
C PHE A 434 -17.63 -5.90 22.51
N PHE A 435 -17.23 -5.73 21.24
CA PHE A 435 -18.10 -5.13 20.23
C PHE A 435 -19.18 -6.11 19.79
N THR A 436 -20.43 -5.80 20.07
CA THR A 436 -21.60 -6.63 19.74
C THR A 436 -22.06 -6.48 18.30
N ILE A 437 -23.03 -7.30 17.86
CA ILE A 437 -23.63 -7.20 16.53
C ILE A 437 -24.21 -5.80 16.25
N LYS A 438 -24.69 -5.07 17.27
CA LYS A 438 -25.15 -3.69 17.11
C LYS A 438 -24.06 -2.73 16.63
N HIS A 439 -22.81 -2.97 17.04
CA HIS A 439 -21.68 -2.19 16.56
C HIS A 439 -21.40 -2.49 15.08
N ALA A 440 -21.58 -3.75 14.64
CA ALA A 440 -21.45 -4.12 13.22
C ALA A 440 -22.45 -3.39 12.31
N PHE A 441 -23.59 -2.95 12.86
CA PHE A 441 -24.61 -2.15 12.19
C PHE A 441 -24.46 -0.64 12.44
N LYS A 442 -23.27 -0.15 12.82
CA LYS A 442 -23.02 1.28 13.04
C LYS A 442 -23.50 2.09 11.81
N PRO A 443 -24.27 3.17 12.00
CA PRO A 443 -24.69 4.04 10.91
C PRO A 443 -23.49 4.60 10.15
N SER A 444 -23.69 4.88 8.85
CA SER A 444 -22.73 5.66 8.07
C SER A 444 -22.49 7.02 8.73
N THR A 445 -21.30 7.58 8.54
CA THR A 445 -21.01 8.96 8.93
C THR A 445 -21.85 9.95 8.13
N PRO A 446 -22.25 11.11 8.69
CA PRO A 446 -22.82 12.21 7.92
C PRO A 446 -21.74 13.13 7.30
N THR A 447 -20.47 12.91 7.64
CA THR A 447 -19.35 13.78 7.24
C THR A 447 -19.09 13.71 5.74
N ILE A 448 -19.02 14.89 5.12
CA ILE A 448 -18.59 15.09 3.74
C ILE A 448 -17.12 15.55 3.79
N LEU A 449 -16.26 14.83 3.07
CA LEU A 449 -14.85 15.19 2.92
C LEU A 449 -14.67 16.11 1.70
N GLY A 450 -13.78 17.09 1.83
CA GLY A 450 -13.47 18.02 0.73
C GLY A 450 -12.63 17.38 -0.38
N GLU A 451 -11.60 16.62 0.00
CA GLU A 451 -10.75 15.87 -0.92
C GLU A 451 -10.69 14.40 -0.48
N LEU A 452 -10.70 13.47 -1.44
CA LEU A 452 -10.57 12.04 -1.18
C LEU A 452 -9.18 11.55 -1.56
N ASP A 453 -8.58 10.80 -0.64
CA ASP A 453 -7.28 10.15 -0.79
C ASP A 453 -7.26 8.81 0.00
N ALA A 454 -6.10 8.16 0.06
CA ALA A 454 -5.97 6.91 0.80
C ALA A 454 -6.19 7.07 2.31
N SER A 455 -5.91 8.24 2.87
CA SER A 455 -6.08 8.54 4.30
C SER A 455 -7.56 8.74 4.68
N SER A 456 -8.41 9.00 3.69
CA SER A 456 -9.86 9.09 3.82
C SER A 456 -10.52 7.76 4.18
N ILE A 457 -9.80 6.64 4.05
CA ILE A 457 -10.24 5.30 4.46
C ILE A 457 -9.63 5.02 5.83
N GLU A 458 -10.46 5.07 6.86
CA GLU A 458 -10.01 4.86 8.23
C GLU A 458 -9.69 3.38 8.45
N THR A 459 -8.50 3.09 8.96
CA THR A 459 -8.13 1.72 9.34
C THR A 459 -7.65 1.70 10.78
N MET A 460 -8.31 0.92 11.64
CA MET A 460 -8.01 0.85 13.08
C MET A 460 -7.84 -0.59 13.55
N GLN A 461 -7.29 -0.77 14.76
CA GLN A 461 -7.16 -2.07 15.40
C GLN A 461 -8.17 -2.27 16.55
N SER A 462 -9.46 -2.18 16.26
CA SER A 462 -10.48 -2.16 17.32
C SER A 462 -11.88 -2.56 16.85
N TRP A 463 -12.01 -3.55 15.96
CA TRP A 463 -13.33 -3.93 15.43
C TRP A 463 -13.59 -5.44 15.42
N ILE A 464 -14.80 -5.83 15.03
CA ILE A 464 -15.28 -7.21 15.12
C ILE A 464 -14.48 -8.21 14.27
N TYR A 465 -13.71 -7.77 13.26
CA TYR A 465 -12.87 -8.64 12.43
C TYR A 465 -11.54 -8.97 13.13
N ASP A 466 -11.61 -9.61 14.31
CA ASP A 466 -10.44 -9.97 15.12
C ASP A 466 -9.57 -8.76 15.50
N GLY A 467 -10.21 -7.62 15.77
CA GLY A 467 -9.53 -6.38 16.11
C GLY A 467 -8.94 -5.67 14.89
N VAL A 468 -9.44 -5.91 13.68
CA VAL A 468 -9.08 -5.15 12.47
C VAL A 468 -10.30 -4.42 11.95
N ASP A 469 -10.13 -3.13 11.63
CA ASP A 469 -11.18 -2.29 11.07
C ASP A 469 -10.73 -1.60 9.78
N ALA A 470 -11.66 -1.47 8.85
CA ALA A 470 -11.57 -0.58 7.71
C ALA A 470 -12.94 0.05 7.52
N ASP A 471 -13.00 1.39 7.54
CA ASP A 471 -14.20 2.18 7.32
C ASP A 471 -14.02 3.10 6.10
N MET A 472 -14.95 3.00 5.17
CA MET A 472 -15.01 3.80 3.94
C MET A 472 -16.29 4.66 3.89
N SER A 473 -17.01 4.78 5.02
CA SER A 473 -18.29 5.49 5.09
C SER A 473 -18.17 6.96 4.66
N ALA A 474 -17.13 7.68 5.10
CA ALA A 474 -16.89 9.06 4.71
C ALA A 474 -16.65 9.22 3.20
N VAL A 475 -15.87 8.32 2.60
CA VAL A 475 -15.64 8.25 1.15
C VAL A 475 -16.95 7.98 0.42
N GLN A 476 -17.76 7.02 0.88
CA GLN A 476 -19.05 6.68 0.27
C GLN A 476 -20.04 7.85 0.32
N VAL A 477 -20.17 8.51 1.47
CA VAL A 477 -21.02 9.70 1.64
C VAL A 477 -20.54 10.82 0.72
N SER A 478 -19.24 11.06 0.66
CA SER A 478 -18.66 12.10 -0.20
C SER A 478 -18.88 11.81 -1.69
N ILE A 479 -18.76 10.56 -2.13
CA ILE A 479 -19.04 10.19 -3.54
C ILE A 479 -20.52 10.36 -3.88
N CYS A 480 -21.42 9.94 -2.99
CA CYS A 480 -22.87 10.02 -3.22
C CYS A 480 -23.45 11.42 -3.04
N THR A 481 -22.71 12.33 -2.41
CA THR A 481 -23.14 13.72 -2.18
C THR A 481 -23.05 14.51 -3.49
N PRO A 482 -24.14 15.19 -3.93
CA PRO A 482 -24.12 16.03 -5.13
C PRO A 482 -23.10 17.16 -5.03
N GLU A 483 -22.55 17.56 -6.17
CA GLU A 483 -21.47 18.54 -6.22
C GLU A 483 -21.92 19.93 -5.73
N GLU A 484 -23.19 20.28 -5.94
CA GLU A 484 -23.77 21.54 -5.45
C GLU A 484 -23.70 21.63 -3.92
N VAL A 485 -23.83 20.51 -3.22
CA VAL A 485 -23.78 20.44 -1.74
C VAL A 485 -22.34 20.53 -1.25
N LYS A 486 -21.38 19.94 -1.97
CA LYS A 486 -19.96 20.09 -1.63
C LYS A 486 -19.51 21.54 -1.82
N GLN A 487 -19.94 22.16 -2.92
CA GLN A 487 -19.63 23.55 -3.25
C GLN A 487 -20.25 24.56 -2.28
N SER A 488 -21.36 24.22 -1.62
CA SER A 488 -21.95 25.09 -0.59
C SER A 488 -21.17 25.10 0.73
N GLY A 489 -20.07 24.35 0.84
CA GLY A 489 -19.24 24.28 2.05
C GLY A 489 -19.87 23.50 3.19
N ILE A 490 -20.91 22.71 2.92
CA ILE A 490 -21.57 21.87 3.93
C ILE A 490 -20.68 20.65 4.18
N SER A 491 -20.20 20.51 5.42
CA SER A 491 -19.36 19.38 5.84
C SER A 491 -20.17 18.23 6.48
N ASP A 492 -21.47 18.42 6.69
CA ASP A 492 -22.37 17.45 7.30
C ASP A 492 -23.68 17.38 6.48
N VAL A 493 -23.95 16.22 5.88
CA VAL A 493 -25.10 16.02 4.99
C VAL A 493 -26.44 16.26 5.70
N MET A 494 -26.51 16.14 7.02
CA MET A 494 -27.75 16.35 7.79
C MET A 494 -28.18 17.82 7.77
N LEU A 495 -27.24 18.76 7.63
CA LEU A 495 -27.55 20.18 7.54
C LEU A 495 -28.35 20.53 6.28
N ARG A 496 -28.28 19.69 5.23
CA ARG A 496 -29.11 19.84 4.02
C ARG A 496 -30.59 19.61 4.29
N TYR A 497 -30.91 18.76 5.25
CA TYR A 497 -32.28 18.36 5.59
C TYR A 497 -32.81 19.09 6.81
N SER A 498 -32.20 20.23 7.19
CA SER A 498 -32.71 21.11 8.24
C SER A 498 -34.21 21.31 8.04
N SER A 499 -35.00 20.89 9.02
CA SER A 499 -36.46 20.87 8.95
C SER A 499 -36.98 22.25 8.56
N THR A 500 -37.66 22.34 7.42
CA THR A 500 -38.69 23.35 7.22
C THR A 500 -39.79 23.05 8.22
N GLU A 501 -39.69 23.63 9.42
CA GLU A 501 -40.85 23.87 10.28
C GLU A 501 -41.66 25.06 9.75
#